data_AF-A0A8B9HP98-F1
#
_entry.id   AF-A0A8B9HP98-F1
#
_cell.length_a   1.000
_cell.length_b   1.000
_cell.length_c   1.000
_cell.angle_alpha   90.00
_cell.angle_beta   90.00
_cell.angle_gamma   90.00
#
_symmetry.space_group_name_H-M   'P 1'
#
loop_
_entity.id
_entity.type
_entity.pdbx_description
1 polymer ?
#
loop_
_entity_poly.entity_id
_entity_poly.type
_entity_poly.pdbx_seq_one_letter_code
_entity_poly.pdbx_strand_id
1 'polypeptide(L)'
;MAEEERSGRAEELKEKANNYFKEKDYENAIKYYTEALELNPSNAIYYSNRSLAYLRTECYGYALADATRALEIDKNYIKGYYRRATSNMALGKFKAALKDYETVVRVRPNDKDAKMKYQECNKIVKQKAFERAIASDELKRSVVDSLDIENMTIEDEYAGPKLEDGKVTLKFMKEMMDWFKDQKKLHRKCAYQMLVQVKEVLSKLPSLVEITLKETEKITICGDTHGQYYDLLNIFELNGLPSPTNPYLFNGDFVDRVISLYSPGNHETDNMNQMYGFEGEVKAKYTAQMFQLFSEVFQWLPLAQCINSKVLVMHGGLFSEDGISVLIYSCKSLKLYFGKNCLICFSQNGRSISKRGVSCQFGPDVTQRFLEQNKLQYIVRSHEVKAEGYEVTHSGKCITVFSAPNYCDQMGNKGAYIHLRGSDLKPEFHQFTAVPHPNVKPMAYANSLLQLGMM
;
A
#
# COMPACT_ATOMS: atom_id res chain seq x y z
N MET A 1 -8.51 -9.93 -44.03
CA MET A 1 -9.11 -10.86 -43.08
C MET A 1 -10.62 -10.70 -43.10
N ALA A 2 -11.35 -11.80 -43.28
CA ALA A 2 -12.81 -11.82 -43.13
C ALA A 2 -13.23 -11.59 -41.66
N GLU A 3 -14.50 -11.26 -41.43
CA GLU A 3 -15.01 -10.98 -40.07
C GLU A 3 -14.98 -12.24 -39.19
N GLU A 4 -15.33 -13.41 -39.76
CA GLU A 4 -15.15 -14.72 -39.10
C GLU A 4 -13.68 -15.04 -38.77
N GLU A 5 -12.75 -14.73 -39.67
CA GLU A 5 -11.31 -14.97 -39.49
C GLU A 5 -10.73 -14.09 -38.36
N ARG A 6 -11.19 -12.84 -38.24
CA ARG A 6 -10.88 -11.97 -37.10
C ARG A 6 -11.47 -12.52 -35.79
N SER A 7 -12.71 -13.00 -35.83
CA SER A 7 -13.40 -13.56 -34.66
C SER A 7 -12.70 -14.83 -34.14
N GLY A 8 -12.35 -15.76 -35.03
CA GLY A 8 -11.61 -16.98 -34.68
C GLY A 8 -10.25 -16.68 -34.06
N ARG A 9 -9.46 -15.78 -34.68
CA ARG A 9 -8.17 -15.36 -34.14
C ARG A 9 -8.30 -14.63 -32.79
N ALA A 10 -9.36 -13.87 -32.56
CA ALA A 10 -9.62 -13.24 -31.27
C ALA A 10 -9.91 -14.28 -30.17
N GLU A 11 -10.60 -15.38 -30.51
CA GLU A 11 -10.90 -16.47 -29.58
C GLU A 11 -9.64 -17.31 -29.26
N GLU A 12 -8.76 -17.54 -30.24
CA GLU A 12 -7.42 -18.13 -30.02
C GLU A 12 -6.57 -17.30 -29.04
N LEU A 13 -6.53 -15.98 -29.23
CA LEU A 13 -5.82 -15.05 -28.34
C LEU A 13 -6.43 -15.06 -26.92
N LYS A 14 -7.75 -15.16 -26.80
CA LYS A 14 -8.45 -15.31 -25.51
C LYS A 14 -8.10 -16.65 -24.84
N GLU A 15 -8.02 -17.78 -25.55
CA GLU A 15 -7.57 -19.04 -24.93
C GLU A 15 -6.09 -19.02 -24.56
N LYS A 16 -5.23 -18.38 -25.35
CA LYS A 16 -3.84 -18.12 -24.98
C LYS A 16 -3.75 -17.31 -23.68
N ALA A 17 -4.53 -16.23 -23.57
CA ALA A 17 -4.64 -15.43 -22.35
C ALA A 17 -5.21 -16.21 -21.15
N ASN A 18 -6.19 -17.09 -21.37
CA ASN A 18 -6.72 -18.00 -20.34
C ASN A 18 -5.62 -18.93 -19.78
N ASN A 19 -4.69 -19.40 -20.63
CA ASN A 19 -3.62 -20.29 -20.20
C ASN A 19 -2.56 -19.55 -19.36
N TYR A 20 -2.05 -18.41 -19.81
CA TYR A 20 -1.18 -17.55 -19.00
C TYR A 20 -1.85 -17.17 -17.65
N PHE A 21 -3.15 -16.89 -17.65
CA PHE A 21 -3.89 -16.62 -16.41
C PHE A 21 -3.91 -17.83 -15.44
N LYS A 22 -4.03 -19.07 -15.94
CA LYS A 22 -3.93 -20.29 -15.10
C LYS A 22 -2.52 -20.50 -14.56
N GLU A 23 -1.51 -20.15 -15.35
CA GLU A 23 -0.08 -20.16 -14.99
C GLU A 23 0.31 -19.01 -14.04
N LYS A 24 -0.64 -18.13 -13.68
CA LYS A 24 -0.48 -16.90 -12.88
C LYS A 24 0.38 -15.81 -13.54
N ASP A 25 0.71 -15.96 -14.82
CA ASP A 25 1.31 -14.89 -15.64
C ASP A 25 0.21 -13.91 -16.06
N TYR A 26 -0.15 -13.02 -15.14
CA TYR A 26 -1.21 -12.05 -15.36
C TYR A 26 -0.81 -10.95 -16.35
N GLU A 27 0.49 -10.66 -16.52
CA GLU A 27 0.97 -9.64 -17.46
C GLU A 27 0.78 -10.09 -18.91
N ASN A 28 1.23 -11.30 -19.26
CA ASN A 28 0.95 -11.87 -20.58
C ASN A 28 -0.55 -12.14 -20.78
N ALA A 29 -1.29 -12.54 -19.73
CA ALA A 29 -2.76 -12.64 -19.83
C ALA A 29 -3.40 -11.30 -20.21
N ILE A 30 -3.05 -10.19 -19.53
CA ILE A 30 -3.54 -8.84 -19.85
C ILE A 30 -3.20 -8.44 -21.29
N LYS A 31 -1.96 -8.72 -21.73
CA LYS A 31 -1.51 -8.48 -23.11
C LYS A 31 -2.37 -9.22 -24.13
N TYR A 32 -2.50 -10.54 -24.01
CA TYR A 32 -3.26 -11.33 -25.01
C TYR A 32 -4.78 -11.07 -24.97
N TYR A 33 -5.37 -10.74 -23.81
CA TYR A 33 -6.75 -10.23 -23.79
C TYR A 33 -6.89 -8.87 -24.48
N THR A 34 -5.85 -8.04 -24.46
CA THR A 34 -5.85 -6.74 -25.16
C THR A 34 -5.75 -6.95 -26.67
N GLU A 35 -4.86 -7.82 -27.15
CA GLU A 35 -4.78 -8.24 -28.56
C GLU A 35 -6.13 -8.86 -29.04
N ALA A 36 -6.79 -9.66 -28.21
CA ALA A 36 -8.12 -10.21 -28.51
C ALA A 36 -9.21 -9.11 -28.63
N LEU A 37 -9.14 -8.07 -27.79
CA LEU A 37 -10.05 -6.92 -27.81
C LEU A 37 -9.80 -5.97 -28.99
N GLU A 38 -8.56 -5.86 -29.48
CA GLU A 38 -8.23 -5.13 -30.71
C GLU A 38 -8.87 -5.79 -31.95
N LEU A 39 -9.01 -7.12 -31.95
CA LEU A 39 -9.69 -7.86 -33.01
C LEU A 39 -11.22 -7.89 -32.87
N ASN A 40 -11.74 -7.98 -31.65
CA ASN A 40 -13.18 -7.95 -31.36
C ASN A 40 -13.49 -7.14 -30.07
N PRO A 41 -13.73 -5.81 -30.20
CA PRO A 41 -14.01 -4.92 -29.07
C PRO A 41 -15.47 -4.99 -28.56
N SER A 42 -16.27 -5.93 -29.07
CA SER A 42 -17.69 -6.08 -28.73
C SER A 42 -17.96 -7.35 -27.90
N ASN A 43 -16.92 -8.03 -27.41
CA ASN A 43 -17.07 -9.25 -26.60
C ASN A 43 -16.95 -8.96 -25.09
N ALA A 44 -18.07 -9.10 -24.35
CA ALA A 44 -18.13 -8.89 -22.90
C ALA A 44 -17.24 -9.86 -22.08
N ILE A 45 -16.97 -11.06 -22.61
CA ILE A 45 -16.14 -12.07 -21.93
C ILE A 45 -14.69 -11.58 -21.85
N TYR A 46 -14.16 -11.00 -22.93
CA TYR A 46 -12.75 -10.58 -22.99
C TYR A 46 -12.48 -9.47 -21.99
N TYR A 47 -13.34 -8.44 -21.94
CA TYR A 47 -13.31 -7.40 -20.93
C TYR A 47 -13.40 -7.98 -19.50
N SER A 48 -14.32 -8.90 -19.24
CA SER A 48 -14.46 -9.46 -17.88
C SER A 48 -13.30 -10.35 -17.44
N ASN A 49 -12.66 -11.06 -18.37
CA ASN A 49 -11.47 -11.84 -18.07
C ASN A 49 -10.23 -10.95 -17.89
N ARG A 50 -10.07 -9.90 -18.70
CA ARG A 50 -9.01 -8.90 -18.50
C ARG A 50 -9.21 -8.10 -17.21
N SER A 51 -10.45 -7.76 -16.87
CA SER A 51 -10.84 -7.20 -15.57
C SER A 51 -10.42 -8.10 -14.40
N LEU A 52 -10.56 -9.43 -14.52
CA LEU A 52 -10.07 -10.36 -13.51
C LEU A 52 -8.54 -10.36 -13.42
N ALA A 53 -7.82 -10.32 -14.55
CA ALA A 53 -6.36 -10.20 -14.53
C ALA A 53 -5.91 -8.90 -13.86
N TYR A 54 -6.58 -7.77 -14.15
CA TYR A 54 -6.37 -6.50 -13.46
C TYR A 54 -6.71 -6.57 -11.96
N LEU A 55 -7.70 -7.35 -11.52
CA LEU A 55 -7.94 -7.57 -10.08
C LEU A 55 -6.78 -8.32 -9.42
N ARG A 56 -6.17 -9.30 -10.11
CA ARG A 56 -5.01 -10.05 -9.60
C ARG A 56 -3.72 -9.22 -9.56
N THR A 57 -3.57 -8.23 -10.44
CA THR A 57 -2.45 -7.27 -10.45
C THR A 57 -2.77 -5.94 -9.76
N GLU A 58 -3.78 -5.91 -8.89
CA GLU A 58 -4.21 -4.74 -8.09
C GLU A 58 -4.54 -3.47 -8.91
N CYS A 59 -4.78 -3.63 -10.21
CA CYS A 59 -5.17 -2.58 -11.14
C CYS A 59 -6.68 -2.32 -11.08
N TYR A 60 -7.19 -2.01 -9.87
CA TYR A 60 -8.61 -1.92 -9.57
C TYR A 60 -9.39 -0.90 -10.42
N GLY A 61 -8.72 0.11 -10.96
CA GLY A 61 -9.31 1.10 -11.87
C GLY A 61 -9.61 0.54 -13.25
N TYR A 62 -8.62 -0.12 -13.85
CA TYR A 62 -8.82 -0.80 -15.14
C TYR A 62 -9.76 -2.00 -14.97
N ALA A 63 -9.69 -2.72 -13.85
CA ALA A 63 -10.66 -3.75 -13.51
C ALA A 63 -12.10 -3.21 -13.43
N LEU A 64 -12.31 -2.04 -12.82
CA LEU A 64 -13.62 -1.37 -12.75
C LEU A 64 -14.12 -0.92 -14.13
N ALA A 65 -13.23 -0.35 -14.95
CA ALA A 65 -13.55 0.12 -16.30
C ALA A 65 -13.95 -1.05 -17.21
N ASP A 66 -13.12 -2.09 -17.30
CA ASP A 66 -13.40 -3.29 -18.10
C ASP A 66 -14.67 -4.02 -17.62
N ALA A 67 -14.88 -4.16 -16.30
CA ALA A 67 -16.10 -4.78 -15.77
C ALA A 67 -17.36 -3.95 -16.07
N THR A 68 -17.22 -2.62 -16.15
CA THR A 68 -18.32 -1.73 -16.58
C THR A 68 -18.57 -1.90 -18.07
N ARG A 69 -17.52 -1.92 -18.90
CA ARG A 69 -17.65 -2.11 -20.35
C ARG A 69 -18.26 -3.47 -20.73
N ALA A 70 -17.91 -4.54 -20.01
CA ALA A 70 -18.55 -5.85 -20.17
C ALA A 70 -20.07 -5.79 -19.95
N LEU A 71 -20.55 -4.95 -19.01
CA LEU A 71 -21.98 -4.78 -18.71
C LEU A 71 -22.69 -3.76 -19.60
N GLU A 72 -21.96 -2.87 -20.26
CA GLU A 72 -22.49 -2.04 -21.35
C GLU A 72 -22.80 -2.89 -22.59
N ILE A 73 -21.95 -3.88 -22.87
CA ILE A 73 -22.08 -4.84 -23.96
C ILE A 73 -23.16 -5.88 -23.64
N ASP A 74 -23.07 -6.58 -22.50
CA ASP A 74 -24.05 -7.56 -22.05
C ASP A 74 -24.50 -7.30 -20.60
N LYS A 75 -25.68 -6.68 -20.48
CA LYS A 75 -26.34 -6.38 -19.21
C LYS A 75 -26.79 -7.63 -18.43
N ASN A 76 -26.80 -8.82 -19.04
CA ASN A 76 -27.14 -10.08 -18.37
C ASN A 76 -25.89 -10.84 -17.92
N TYR A 77 -24.68 -10.34 -18.22
CA TYR A 77 -23.43 -11.02 -17.92
C TYR A 77 -23.07 -10.95 -16.41
N ILE A 78 -23.59 -11.91 -15.63
CA ILE A 78 -23.47 -11.95 -14.16
C ILE A 78 -22.02 -11.89 -13.66
N LYS A 79 -21.06 -12.47 -14.41
CA LYS A 79 -19.62 -12.35 -14.10
C LYS A 79 -19.15 -10.88 -14.13
N GLY A 80 -19.69 -10.06 -15.03
CA GLY A 80 -19.40 -8.62 -15.11
C GLY A 80 -19.78 -7.88 -13.83
N TYR A 81 -21.01 -8.10 -13.31
CA TYR A 81 -21.44 -7.54 -12.03
C TYR A 81 -20.53 -7.96 -10.89
N TYR A 82 -20.15 -9.24 -10.84
CA TYR A 82 -19.28 -9.77 -9.81
C TYR A 82 -17.86 -9.15 -9.86
N ARG A 83 -17.26 -8.99 -11.06
CA ARG A 83 -15.98 -8.28 -11.21
C ARG A 83 -16.12 -6.82 -10.80
N ARG A 84 -17.19 -6.13 -11.22
CA ARG A 84 -17.43 -4.72 -10.89
C ARG A 84 -17.64 -4.50 -9.39
N ALA A 85 -18.36 -5.40 -8.73
CA ALA A 85 -18.53 -5.43 -7.28
C ALA A 85 -17.18 -5.59 -6.57
N THR A 86 -16.34 -6.53 -7.02
CA THR A 86 -15.01 -6.78 -6.47
C THR A 86 -14.10 -5.56 -6.64
N SER A 87 -14.07 -4.94 -7.83
CA SER A 87 -13.30 -3.72 -8.09
C SER A 87 -13.77 -2.55 -7.22
N ASN A 88 -15.09 -2.33 -7.12
CA ASN A 88 -15.65 -1.30 -6.24
C ASN A 88 -15.32 -1.58 -4.75
N MET A 89 -15.28 -2.85 -4.33
CA MET A 89 -14.93 -3.24 -2.97
C MET A 89 -13.47 -2.88 -2.64
N ALA A 90 -12.53 -3.22 -3.53
CA ALA A 90 -11.11 -2.88 -3.39
C ALA A 90 -10.86 -1.35 -3.41
N LEU A 91 -11.67 -0.60 -4.17
CA LEU A 91 -11.65 0.86 -4.24
C LEU A 91 -12.35 1.56 -3.04
N GLY A 92 -12.82 0.82 -2.03
CA GLY A 92 -13.58 1.38 -0.91
C GLY A 92 -14.97 1.93 -1.26
N LYS A 93 -15.47 1.66 -2.48
CA LYS A 93 -16.79 2.10 -2.99
C LYS A 93 -17.89 1.14 -2.53
N PHE A 94 -17.95 0.87 -1.23
CA PHE A 94 -18.75 -0.19 -0.62
C PHE A 94 -20.25 -0.16 -1.00
N LYS A 95 -20.88 1.03 -1.08
CA LYS A 95 -22.27 1.17 -1.51
C LYS A 95 -22.51 0.74 -2.97
N ALA A 96 -21.55 1.00 -3.85
CA ALA A 96 -21.64 0.57 -5.25
C ALA A 96 -21.39 -0.94 -5.38
N ALA A 97 -20.41 -1.48 -4.63
CA ALA A 97 -20.15 -2.91 -4.55
C ALA A 97 -21.37 -3.70 -4.06
N LEU A 98 -22.05 -3.21 -3.01
CA LEU A 98 -23.23 -3.86 -2.42
C LEU A 98 -24.38 -4.02 -3.44
N LYS A 99 -24.65 -3.00 -4.26
CA LYS A 99 -25.69 -3.03 -5.31
C LYS A 99 -25.40 -4.08 -6.40
N ASP A 100 -24.13 -4.22 -6.78
CA ASP A 100 -23.72 -5.23 -7.75
C ASP A 100 -23.77 -6.65 -7.12
N TYR A 101 -23.31 -6.82 -5.87
CA TYR A 101 -23.42 -8.11 -5.16
C TYR A 101 -24.87 -8.53 -4.91
N GLU A 102 -25.76 -7.61 -4.58
CA GLU A 102 -27.21 -7.86 -4.44
C GLU A 102 -27.78 -8.42 -5.76
N THR A 103 -27.38 -7.84 -6.89
CA THR A 103 -27.76 -8.32 -8.23
C THR A 103 -27.25 -9.74 -8.48
N VAL A 104 -26.00 -10.05 -8.13
CA VAL A 104 -25.43 -11.40 -8.29
C VAL A 104 -26.16 -12.42 -7.40
N VAL A 105 -26.37 -12.12 -6.11
CA VAL A 105 -27.04 -13.03 -5.17
C VAL A 105 -28.49 -13.28 -5.55
N ARG A 106 -29.19 -12.28 -6.09
CA ARG A 106 -30.56 -12.43 -6.61
C ARG A 106 -30.63 -13.41 -7.78
N VAL A 107 -29.68 -13.38 -8.71
CA VAL A 107 -29.64 -14.30 -9.86
C VAL A 107 -29.05 -15.66 -9.51
N ARG A 108 -28.12 -15.72 -8.55
CA ARG A 108 -27.44 -16.94 -8.11
C ARG A 108 -27.60 -17.15 -6.60
N PRO A 109 -28.82 -17.46 -6.11
CA PRO A 109 -29.07 -17.60 -4.67
C PRO A 109 -28.35 -18.78 -4.03
N ASN A 110 -27.86 -19.76 -4.80
CA ASN A 110 -27.11 -20.92 -4.28
C ASN A 110 -25.58 -20.74 -4.36
N ASP A 111 -25.10 -19.61 -4.89
CA ASP A 111 -23.67 -19.28 -4.94
C ASP A 111 -23.21 -18.82 -3.54
N LYS A 112 -22.48 -19.71 -2.85
CA LYS A 112 -22.00 -19.51 -1.47
C LYS A 112 -21.04 -18.32 -1.37
N ASP A 113 -20.17 -18.13 -2.38
CA ASP A 113 -19.20 -17.05 -2.39
C ASP A 113 -19.88 -15.70 -2.63
N ALA A 114 -20.82 -15.62 -3.58
CA ALA A 114 -21.60 -14.41 -3.80
C ALA A 114 -22.39 -13.99 -2.54
N LYS A 115 -23.02 -14.95 -1.83
CA LYS A 115 -23.72 -14.71 -0.56
C LYS A 115 -22.80 -14.16 0.53
N MET A 116 -21.63 -14.77 0.71
CA MET A 116 -20.61 -14.34 1.67
C MET A 116 -20.10 -12.92 1.35
N LYS A 117 -19.81 -12.63 0.08
CA LYS A 117 -19.38 -11.30 -0.39
C LYS A 117 -20.43 -10.23 -0.18
N TYR A 118 -21.70 -10.54 -0.44
CA TYR A 118 -22.82 -9.65 -0.13
C TYR A 118 -22.94 -9.36 1.38
N GLN A 119 -22.91 -10.39 2.22
CA GLN A 119 -23.07 -10.26 3.68
C GLN A 119 -21.99 -9.37 4.31
N GLU A 120 -20.73 -9.61 3.97
CA GLU A 120 -19.61 -8.87 4.53
C GLU A 120 -19.52 -7.44 3.95
N CYS A 121 -19.85 -7.24 2.67
CA CYS A 121 -20.02 -5.90 2.10
C CYS A 121 -21.14 -5.11 2.80
N ASN A 122 -22.28 -5.74 3.09
CA ASN A 122 -23.40 -5.14 3.81
C ASN A 122 -23.00 -4.75 5.25
N LYS A 123 -22.26 -5.61 5.96
CA LYS A 123 -21.71 -5.33 7.28
C LYS A 123 -20.80 -4.10 7.28
N ILE A 124 -19.88 -3.99 6.31
CA ILE A 124 -19.00 -2.81 6.16
C ILE A 124 -19.80 -1.55 5.83
N VAL A 125 -20.82 -1.63 4.96
CA VAL A 125 -21.71 -0.49 4.67
C VAL A 125 -22.47 -0.03 5.92
N LYS A 126 -22.99 -0.97 6.72
CA LYS A 126 -23.67 -0.65 7.99
C LYS A 126 -22.72 -0.04 9.02
N GLN A 127 -21.52 -0.60 9.18
CA GLN A 127 -20.51 -0.08 10.08
C GLN A 127 -20.11 1.35 9.70
N LYS A 128 -19.79 1.61 8.42
CA LYS A 128 -19.43 2.97 7.96
C LYS A 128 -20.60 3.96 7.96
N ALA A 129 -21.85 3.48 7.91
CA ALA A 129 -23.03 4.31 8.12
C ALA A 129 -23.18 4.70 9.61
N PHE A 130 -22.94 3.75 10.53
CA PHE A 130 -22.93 4.00 11.96
C PHE A 130 -21.78 4.94 12.38
N GLU A 131 -20.54 4.66 11.93
CA GLU A 131 -19.36 5.52 12.14
C GLU A 131 -19.60 6.95 11.66
N ARG A 132 -20.33 7.15 10.55
CA ARG A 132 -20.71 8.47 10.06
C ARG A 132 -21.81 9.13 10.88
N ALA A 133 -22.77 8.36 11.41
CA ALA A 133 -23.85 8.87 12.23
C ALA A 133 -23.38 9.33 13.62
N ILE A 134 -22.33 8.70 14.17
CA ILE A 134 -21.69 9.10 15.43
C ILE A 134 -20.60 10.17 15.25
N ALA A 135 -20.27 10.56 14.01
CA ALA A 135 -19.29 11.60 13.71
C ALA A 135 -19.94 12.99 13.73
N SER A 136 -20.32 13.47 14.92
CA SER A 136 -20.66 14.87 15.17
C SER A 136 -19.41 15.77 15.23
N ASP A 137 -19.57 17.08 15.02
CA ASP A 137 -18.51 18.11 14.98
C ASP A 137 -17.78 18.39 16.31
N GLU A 138 -17.78 17.46 17.27
CA GLU A 138 -16.88 17.58 18.41
C GLU A 138 -15.44 17.34 17.95
N LEU A 139 -14.48 18.08 18.54
CA LEU A 139 -13.07 17.68 18.49
C LEU A 139 -13.02 16.22 18.95
N LYS A 140 -12.62 15.30 18.06
CA LYS A 140 -12.39 13.90 18.42
C LYS A 140 -11.48 13.88 19.63
N ARG A 141 -12.04 13.56 20.81
CA ARG A 141 -11.25 13.24 21.99
C ARG A 141 -10.32 12.12 21.59
N SER A 142 -9.05 12.34 21.82
CA SER A 142 -8.01 11.41 21.41
C SER A 142 -8.17 10.14 22.23
N VAL A 143 -7.94 8.96 21.66
CA VAL A 143 -8.10 7.70 22.42
C VAL A 143 -7.20 7.70 23.67
N VAL A 144 -6.06 8.40 23.62
CA VAL A 144 -5.18 8.65 24.77
C VAL A 144 -5.92 9.27 25.95
N ASP A 145 -6.88 10.15 25.72
CA ASP A 145 -7.65 10.88 26.74
C ASP A 145 -8.58 9.94 27.54
N SER A 146 -8.78 8.71 27.04
CA SER A 146 -9.55 7.63 27.68
C SER A 146 -8.68 6.49 28.22
N LEU A 147 -7.35 6.56 28.04
CA LEU A 147 -6.41 5.51 28.43
C LEU A 147 -5.63 5.90 29.69
N ASP A 148 -5.94 5.24 30.80
CA ASP A 148 -5.14 5.29 32.01
C ASP A 148 -3.89 4.39 31.86
N ILE A 149 -2.88 4.89 31.16
CA ILE A 149 -1.62 4.17 30.89
C ILE A 149 -0.75 4.09 32.15
N GLU A 150 -0.84 5.08 33.03
CA GLU A 150 -0.04 5.16 34.26
C GLU A 150 -0.36 3.98 35.19
N ASN A 151 -1.66 3.76 35.46
CA ASN A 151 -2.14 2.68 36.33
C ASN A 151 -2.23 1.30 35.66
N MET A 152 -1.87 1.15 34.38
CA MET A 152 -1.72 -0.20 33.81
C MET A 152 -0.63 -0.96 34.56
N THR A 153 -0.97 -2.10 35.15
CA THR A 153 0.05 -3.03 35.67
C THR A 153 0.71 -3.79 34.52
N ILE A 154 1.93 -4.28 34.76
CA ILE A 154 2.54 -5.34 33.97
C ILE A 154 2.53 -6.56 34.88
N GLU A 155 2.01 -7.69 34.41
CA GLU A 155 1.90 -8.90 35.20
C GLU A 155 3.29 -9.48 35.52
N ASP A 156 3.50 -10.05 36.72
CA ASP A 156 4.82 -10.49 37.19
C ASP A 156 5.40 -11.63 36.32
N GLU A 157 4.52 -12.43 35.71
CA GLU A 157 4.85 -13.50 34.77
C GLU A 157 5.37 -12.99 33.42
N TYR A 158 5.21 -11.69 33.11
CA TYR A 158 5.71 -11.12 31.87
C TYR A 158 7.23 -10.91 31.93
N ALA A 159 7.93 -11.90 31.36
CA ALA A 159 9.38 -11.93 31.17
C ALA A 159 9.88 -11.24 29.87
N GLY A 160 9.00 -10.53 29.16
CA GLY A 160 9.38 -9.83 27.93
C GLY A 160 10.00 -8.44 28.16
N PRO A 161 10.37 -7.73 27.09
CA PRO A 161 10.98 -6.41 27.15
C PRO A 161 10.10 -5.39 27.88
N LYS A 162 10.72 -4.55 28.72
CA LYS A 162 10.09 -3.48 29.52
C LYS A 162 10.82 -2.15 29.27
N LEU A 163 10.08 -1.05 29.15
CA LEU A 163 10.68 0.28 28.98
C LEU A 163 11.37 0.73 30.28
N GLU A 164 12.58 1.26 30.17
CA GLU A 164 13.38 1.77 31.30
C GLU A 164 12.92 3.21 31.60
N ASP A 165 12.29 3.43 32.76
CA ASP A 165 11.62 4.70 33.13
C ASP A 165 10.65 5.23 32.07
N GLY A 166 9.95 4.32 31.37
CA GLY A 166 9.05 4.65 30.26
C GLY A 166 9.74 5.06 28.96
N LYS A 167 11.08 5.09 28.91
CA LYS A 167 11.88 5.49 27.74
C LYS A 167 12.28 4.27 26.90
N VAL A 168 12.34 4.50 25.59
CA VAL A 168 12.88 3.54 24.62
C VAL A 168 14.42 3.63 24.65
N THR A 169 15.10 2.51 24.89
CA THR A 169 16.57 2.42 24.88
C THR A 169 17.06 1.43 23.82
N LEU A 170 18.33 1.51 23.40
CA LEU A 170 18.90 0.56 22.43
C LEU A 170 18.85 -0.88 22.94
N LYS A 171 18.99 -1.09 24.25
CA LYS A 171 18.83 -2.39 24.91
C LYS A 171 17.40 -2.90 24.74
N PHE A 172 16.41 -2.11 25.15
CA PHE A 172 14.98 -2.44 24.95
C PHE A 172 14.67 -2.76 23.48
N MET A 173 15.19 -1.98 22.53
CA MET A 173 14.96 -2.23 21.09
C MET A 173 15.53 -3.56 20.62
N LYS A 174 16.73 -3.96 21.09
CA LYS A 174 17.32 -5.28 20.78
C LYS A 174 16.49 -6.41 21.39
N GLU A 175 16.19 -6.32 22.68
CA GLU A 175 15.35 -7.31 23.39
C GLU A 175 13.97 -7.45 22.72
N MET A 176 13.36 -6.34 22.28
CA MET A 176 12.10 -6.35 21.54
C MET A 176 12.21 -7.00 20.17
N MET A 177 13.33 -6.80 19.46
CA MET A 177 13.54 -7.46 18.18
C MET A 177 13.67 -8.98 18.32
N ASP A 178 14.45 -9.44 19.30
CA ASP A 178 14.59 -10.87 19.57
C ASP A 178 13.25 -11.47 20.06
N TRP A 179 12.50 -10.75 20.89
CA TRP A 179 11.16 -11.16 21.35
C TRP A 179 10.16 -11.33 20.20
N PHE A 180 10.17 -10.43 19.21
CA PHE A 180 9.32 -10.53 18.02
C PHE A 180 9.79 -11.61 17.03
N LYS A 181 11.10 -11.86 16.94
CA LYS A 181 11.69 -12.96 16.17
C LYS A 181 11.24 -14.33 16.70
N ASP A 182 11.03 -14.44 18.01
CA ASP A 182 10.42 -15.60 18.68
C ASP A 182 8.88 -15.66 18.56
N GLN A 183 8.25 -14.81 17.75
CA GLN A 183 6.79 -14.64 17.64
C GLN A 183 6.07 -14.22 18.94
N LYS A 184 6.80 -13.77 19.96
CA LYS A 184 6.22 -13.34 21.24
C LYS A 184 5.68 -11.92 21.13
N LYS A 185 4.78 -11.56 22.05
CA LYS A 185 4.05 -10.28 22.03
C LYS A 185 4.60 -9.32 23.08
N LEU A 186 4.81 -8.05 22.72
CA LEU A 186 5.16 -6.98 23.66
C LEU A 186 3.97 -6.71 24.61
N HIS A 187 4.24 -6.42 25.88
CA HIS A 187 3.16 -6.07 26.81
C HIS A 187 2.43 -4.79 26.39
N ARG A 188 1.10 -4.78 26.53
CA ARG A 188 0.20 -3.68 26.11
C ARG A 188 0.60 -2.31 26.67
N LYS A 189 1.10 -2.24 27.92
CA LYS A 189 1.56 -0.98 28.53
C LYS A 189 2.69 -0.35 27.72
N CYS A 190 3.70 -1.14 27.37
CA CYS A 190 4.85 -0.68 26.59
C CYS A 190 4.43 -0.27 25.17
N ALA A 191 3.53 -1.03 24.53
CA ALA A 191 2.97 -0.67 23.23
C ALA A 191 2.22 0.68 23.27
N TYR A 192 1.35 0.90 24.26
CA TYR A 192 0.67 2.19 24.45
C TYR A 192 1.65 3.34 24.74
N GLN A 193 2.63 3.13 25.61
CA GLN A 193 3.67 4.12 25.93
C GLN A 193 4.46 4.54 24.68
N MET A 194 4.85 3.58 23.83
CA MET A 194 5.54 3.86 22.56
C MET A 194 4.65 4.64 21.58
N LEU A 195 3.37 4.28 21.46
CA LEU A 195 2.43 4.94 20.56
C LEU A 195 2.11 6.39 20.99
N VAL A 196 1.97 6.65 22.29
CA VAL A 196 1.78 8.02 22.79
C VAL A 196 3.03 8.87 22.55
N GLN A 197 4.23 8.34 22.85
CA GLN A 197 5.49 9.05 22.61
C GLN A 197 5.71 9.35 21.12
N VAL A 198 5.48 8.38 20.22
CA VAL A 198 5.67 8.62 18.79
C VAL A 198 4.62 9.58 18.22
N LYS A 199 3.36 9.54 18.70
CA LYS A 199 2.34 10.56 18.36
C LYS A 199 2.80 11.96 18.73
N GLU A 200 3.37 12.13 19.92
CA GLU A 200 3.88 13.42 20.38
C GLU A 200 5.05 13.93 19.52
N VAL A 201 5.98 13.05 19.14
CA VAL A 201 7.09 13.38 18.22
C VAL A 201 6.57 13.77 16.84
N LEU A 202 5.74 12.91 16.22
CA LEU A 202 5.24 13.09 14.86
C LEU A 202 4.37 14.35 14.72
N SER A 203 3.50 14.63 15.69
CA SER A 203 2.62 15.82 15.67
C SER A 203 3.35 17.17 15.71
N LYS A 204 4.63 17.18 16.09
CA LYS A 204 5.51 18.36 16.06
C LYS A 204 6.24 18.53 14.73
N LEU A 205 6.22 17.52 13.86
CA LEU A 205 6.88 17.57 12.55
C LEU A 205 6.03 18.33 11.51
N PRO A 206 6.68 19.03 10.56
CA PRO A 206 6.03 19.47 9.32
C PRO A 206 5.68 18.28 8.42
N SER A 207 4.70 18.45 7.53
CA SER A 207 4.37 17.41 6.53
C SER A 207 5.44 17.27 5.42
N LEU A 208 6.34 18.25 5.28
CA LEU A 208 7.63 18.13 4.58
C LEU A 208 8.77 18.12 5.60
N VAL A 209 9.46 17.00 5.78
CA VAL A 209 10.67 16.99 6.60
C VAL A 209 11.89 17.29 5.73
N GLU A 210 12.56 18.40 5.99
CA GLU A 210 13.84 18.74 5.38
C GLU A 210 14.98 18.01 6.13
N ILE A 211 15.85 17.34 5.37
CA ILE A 211 16.96 16.54 5.89
C ILE A 211 18.27 17.10 5.31
N THR A 212 19.19 17.52 6.17
CA THR A 212 20.52 17.98 5.76
C THR A 212 21.57 16.92 6.10
N LEU A 213 22.23 16.37 5.08
CA LEU A 213 23.39 15.49 5.17
C LEU A 213 24.66 16.29 4.90
N LYS A 214 25.63 16.22 5.81
CA LYS A 214 27.00 16.70 5.57
C LYS A 214 27.71 15.80 4.56
N GLU A 215 28.78 16.29 3.95
CA GLU A 215 29.54 15.58 2.91
C GLU A 215 29.96 14.14 3.29
N THR A 216 30.31 13.92 4.55
CA THR A 216 30.74 12.62 5.09
C THR A 216 29.60 11.72 5.58
N GLU A 217 28.37 12.22 5.64
CA GLU A 217 27.21 11.50 6.17
C GLU A 217 26.48 10.71 5.07
N LYS A 218 25.98 9.53 5.43
CA LYS A 218 25.07 8.72 4.59
C LYS A 218 23.67 8.65 5.20
N ILE A 219 22.68 8.37 4.36
CA ILE A 219 21.35 7.89 4.78
C ILE A 219 20.95 6.66 3.96
N THR A 220 20.23 5.74 4.59
CA THR A 220 19.62 4.60 3.91
C THR A 220 18.15 4.91 3.60
N ILE A 221 17.70 4.73 2.36
CA ILE A 221 16.27 4.81 1.98
C ILE A 221 15.77 3.40 1.68
N CYS A 222 14.80 2.94 2.46
CA CYS A 222 14.01 1.73 2.21
C CYS A 222 12.65 2.12 1.62
N GLY A 223 12.11 1.29 0.74
CA GLY A 223 10.73 1.40 0.26
C GLY A 223 9.76 0.60 1.13
N ASP A 224 8.65 0.19 0.52
CA ASP A 224 7.60 -0.63 1.14
C ASP A 224 8.22 -1.86 1.80
N THR A 225 7.90 -2.10 3.07
CA THR A 225 8.33 -3.32 3.80
C THR A 225 7.18 -4.29 3.99
N HIS A 226 5.92 -3.80 3.98
CA HIS A 226 4.70 -4.59 4.12
C HIS A 226 4.78 -5.62 5.26
N GLY A 227 5.50 -5.25 6.32
CA GLY A 227 5.66 -6.05 7.52
C GLY A 227 6.34 -7.41 7.38
N GLN A 228 7.12 -7.62 6.34
CA GLN A 228 8.03 -8.76 6.29
C GLN A 228 9.13 -8.58 7.35
N TYR A 229 8.78 -8.87 8.60
CA TYR A 229 9.53 -8.49 9.79
C TYR A 229 10.91 -9.16 9.85
N TYR A 230 10.98 -10.39 9.35
CA TYR A 230 12.22 -11.15 9.25
C TYR A 230 13.15 -10.55 8.16
N ASP A 231 12.58 -10.02 7.07
CA ASP A 231 13.33 -9.26 6.06
C ASP A 231 13.76 -7.88 6.56
N LEU A 232 12.96 -7.22 7.42
CA LEU A 232 13.37 -6.00 8.12
C LEU A 232 14.58 -6.25 9.02
N LEU A 233 14.60 -7.37 9.75
CA LEU A 233 15.78 -7.79 10.51
C LEU A 233 16.97 -8.09 9.59
N ASN A 234 16.75 -8.73 8.44
CA ASN A 234 17.79 -8.96 7.43
C ASN A 234 18.40 -7.64 6.90
N ILE A 235 17.58 -6.60 6.63
CA ILE A 235 18.09 -5.26 6.28
C ILE A 235 19.02 -4.72 7.38
N PHE A 236 18.63 -4.85 8.65
CA PHE A 236 19.47 -4.39 9.78
C PHE A 236 20.71 -5.25 10.02
N GLU A 237 20.70 -6.52 9.64
CA GLU A 237 21.88 -7.40 9.68
C GLU A 237 22.87 -7.04 8.55
N LEU A 238 22.36 -6.84 7.32
CA LEU A 238 23.16 -6.49 6.13
C LEU A 238 23.72 -5.06 6.15
N ASN A 239 22.97 -4.10 6.68
CA ASN A 239 23.29 -2.66 6.62
C ASN A 239 23.51 -2.01 8.00
N GLY A 240 23.47 -2.80 9.06
CA GLY A 240 23.61 -2.33 10.44
C GLY A 240 22.35 -1.66 10.99
N LEU A 241 22.22 -1.67 12.32
CA LEU A 241 21.09 -1.08 13.02
C LEU A 241 20.97 0.45 12.78
N PRO A 242 19.74 1.02 12.87
CA PRO A 242 19.53 2.46 12.87
C PRO A 242 20.27 3.14 14.02
N SER A 243 20.97 4.23 13.72
CA SER A 243 21.70 5.04 14.70
C SER A 243 21.89 6.48 14.20
N PRO A 244 22.36 7.42 15.04
CA PRO A 244 22.74 8.77 14.57
C PRO A 244 23.82 8.78 13.48
N THR A 245 24.63 7.72 13.36
CA THR A 245 25.67 7.57 12.31
C THR A 245 25.25 6.64 11.17
N ASN A 246 24.10 5.97 11.30
CA ASN A 246 23.50 5.11 10.29
C ASN A 246 21.98 5.40 10.21
N PRO A 247 21.57 6.59 9.74
CA PRO A 247 20.17 6.97 9.68
C PRO A 247 19.43 6.24 8.56
N TYR A 248 18.15 6.00 8.81
CA TYR A 248 17.22 5.35 7.88
C TYR A 248 16.01 6.25 7.59
N LEU A 249 15.54 6.19 6.36
CA LEU A 249 14.24 6.66 5.91
C LEU A 249 13.48 5.47 5.31
N PHE A 250 12.26 5.22 5.77
CA PHE A 250 11.38 4.17 5.28
C PHE A 250 10.17 4.81 4.59
N ASN A 251 9.96 4.53 3.31
CA ASN A 251 9.15 5.36 2.41
C ASN A 251 7.77 4.77 2.03
N GLY A 252 6.91 4.69 3.03
CA GLY A 252 5.50 4.24 2.98
C GLY A 252 5.29 2.72 3.08
N ASP A 253 4.04 2.33 3.35
CA ASP A 253 3.54 0.95 3.29
C ASP A 253 4.38 -0.05 4.13
N PHE A 254 4.41 0.21 5.43
CA PHE A 254 5.04 -0.67 6.43
C PHE A 254 4.02 -1.52 7.16
N VAL A 255 2.79 -1.02 7.26
CA VAL A 255 1.65 -1.79 7.77
C VAL A 255 0.74 -2.26 6.66
N ASP A 256 -0.22 -3.10 7.04
CA ASP A 256 -0.87 -4.09 6.19
C ASP A 256 0.14 -5.06 5.58
N ARG A 257 -0.21 -6.34 5.70
CA ARG A 257 0.72 -7.46 5.50
C ARG A 257 1.83 -7.55 6.59
N VAL A 258 2.14 -6.50 7.41
CA VAL A 258 2.46 -6.47 8.91
C VAL A 258 2.89 -5.06 9.50
N ILE A 259 4.17 -4.66 9.81
CA ILE A 259 4.64 -3.40 10.52
C ILE A 259 6.15 -2.96 10.32
N SER A 260 6.51 -1.66 10.06
CA SER A 260 7.50 -0.74 10.80
C SER A 260 8.09 0.56 10.09
N LEU A 261 7.98 1.74 10.77
CA LEU A 261 8.62 3.11 10.64
C LEU A 261 8.51 3.96 9.33
N TYR A 262 8.33 5.31 9.41
CA TYR A 262 7.27 5.97 8.60
C TYR A 262 7.50 7.29 7.77
N SER A 263 7.14 7.26 6.48
CA SER A 263 6.30 8.24 5.72
C SER A 263 4.90 7.62 5.48
N PRO A 264 3.77 8.31 5.32
CA PRO A 264 2.50 7.64 5.03
C PRO A 264 2.46 7.16 3.58
N GLY A 265 2.36 5.84 3.40
CA GLY A 265 1.89 5.24 2.17
C GLY A 265 0.36 5.22 2.10
N ASN A 266 -0.20 4.44 1.19
CA ASN A 266 -1.65 4.23 1.14
C ASN A 266 -2.14 3.27 2.23
N HIS A 267 -1.29 2.35 2.68
CA HIS A 267 -1.66 1.37 3.70
C HIS A 267 -1.68 1.92 5.12
N GLU A 268 -1.10 3.08 5.41
CA GLU A 268 -1.30 3.80 6.68
C GLU A 268 -2.67 4.53 6.75
N THR A 269 -3.75 3.87 6.32
CA THR A 269 -5.13 4.43 6.32
C THR A 269 -6.20 3.42 6.74
N ASP A 270 -7.23 3.88 7.47
CA ASP A 270 -8.33 3.05 8.00
C ASP A 270 -8.98 2.13 6.95
N ASN A 271 -9.20 2.63 5.74
CA ASN A 271 -9.85 1.86 4.67
C ASN A 271 -8.96 0.71 4.16
N MET A 272 -7.64 0.88 4.18
CA MET A 272 -6.73 -0.22 3.84
C MET A 272 -6.61 -1.18 5.02
N ASN A 273 -6.41 -0.68 6.24
CA ASN A 273 -6.21 -1.54 7.41
C ASN A 273 -7.40 -2.45 7.74
N GLN A 274 -8.64 -1.97 7.52
CA GLN A 274 -9.87 -2.76 7.64
C GLN A 274 -9.96 -3.91 6.61
N MET A 275 -9.25 -3.79 5.48
CA MET A 275 -9.33 -4.71 4.35
C MET A 275 -8.13 -5.67 4.31
N TYR A 276 -6.90 -5.15 4.41
CA TYR A 276 -5.64 -5.87 4.19
C TYR A 276 -4.96 -6.39 5.49
N GLY A 277 -5.61 -6.18 6.63
CA GLY A 277 -5.43 -7.04 7.81
C GLY A 277 -4.72 -6.45 9.00
N PHE A 278 -4.12 -5.25 8.92
CA PHE A 278 -3.52 -4.61 10.09
C PHE A 278 -4.55 -4.35 11.20
N GLU A 279 -5.79 -3.96 10.86
CA GLU A 279 -6.85 -3.81 11.86
C GLU A 279 -7.16 -5.16 12.54
N GLY A 280 -7.30 -6.23 11.74
CA GLY A 280 -7.58 -7.57 12.25
C GLY A 280 -6.45 -8.11 13.13
N GLU A 281 -5.19 -7.85 12.75
CA GLU A 281 -4.02 -8.26 13.49
C GLU A 281 -3.89 -7.52 14.83
N VAL A 282 -4.08 -6.20 14.83
CA VAL A 282 -4.05 -5.40 16.07
C VAL A 282 -5.21 -5.80 16.99
N LYS A 283 -6.40 -6.10 16.46
CA LYS A 283 -7.52 -6.63 17.25
C LYS A 283 -7.26 -8.03 17.80
N ALA A 284 -6.57 -8.90 17.06
CA ALA A 284 -6.22 -10.26 17.50
C ALA A 284 -5.08 -10.27 18.54
N LYS A 285 -4.08 -9.41 18.37
CA LYS A 285 -2.92 -9.31 19.28
C LYS A 285 -3.21 -8.43 20.50
N TYR A 286 -3.96 -7.35 20.34
CA TYR A 286 -4.23 -6.34 21.38
C TYR A 286 -5.73 -6.08 21.56
N THR A 287 -6.23 -4.92 21.12
CA THR A 287 -7.62 -4.46 21.30
C THR A 287 -8.04 -3.55 20.14
N ALA A 288 -9.34 -3.26 20.02
CA ALA A 288 -9.83 -2.27 19.05
C ALA A 288 -9.36 -0.84 19.38
N GLN A 289 -9.22 -0.50 20.66
CA GLN A 289 -8.70 0.79 21.13
C GLN A 289 -7.23 0.99 20.73
N MET A 290 -6.41 -0.08 20.76
CA MET A 290 -5.04 -0.04 20.26
C MET A 290 -5.00 0.32 18.77
N PHE A 291 -5.88 -0.27 17.95
CA PHE A 291 -5.97 0.07 16.53
C PHE A 291 -6.40 1.52 16.29
N GLN A 292 -7.36 2.04 17.07
CA GLN A 292 -7.75 3.45 16.96
C GLN A 292 -6.58 4.39 17.28
N LEU A 293 -5.72 4.06 18.26
CA LEU A 293 -4.52 4.83 18.54
C LEU A 293 -3.49 4.75 17.40
N PHE A 294 -3.30 3.58 16.76
CA PHE A 294 -2.48 3.48 15.54
C PHE A 294 -3.02 4.38 14.42
N SER A 295 -4.33 4.37 14.16
CA SER A 295 -4.97 5.25 13.18
C SER A 295 -4.74 6.74 13.48
N GLU A 296 -4.80 7.16 14.75
CA GLU A 296 -4.44 8.52 15.16
C GLU A 296 -2.96 8.84 14.95
N VAL A 297 -2.05 7.90 15.22
CA VAL A 297 -0.61 8.06 14.99
C VAL A 297 -0.30 8.23 13.50
N PHE A 298 -0.92 7.42 12.64
CA PHE A 298 -0.71 7.47 11.19
C PHE A 298 -1.13 8.80 10.56
N GLN A 299 -2.12 9.49 11.15
CA GLN A 299 -2.54 10.83 10.73
C GLN A 299 -1.49 11.94 11.00
N TRP A 300 -0.39 11.65 11.70
CA TRP A 300 0.71 12.59 11.96
C TRP A 300 1.99 12.28 11.16
N LEU A 301 1.94 11.32 10.24
CA LEU A 301 3.12 10.95 9.46
C LEU A 301 3.49 12.01 8.41
N PRO A 302 4.78 12.43 8.32
CA PRO A 302 5.23 13.37 7.29
C PRO A 302 5.09 12.79 5.88
N LEU A 303 4.34 13.51 5.04
CA LEU A 303 3.95 13.10 3.69
C LEU A 303 5.12 12.94 2.71
N ALA A 304 6.19 13.69 2.91
CA ALA A 304 7.40 13.65 2.09
C ALA A 304 8.64 14.13 2.86
N GLN A 305 9.82 13.78 2.34
CA GLN A 305 11.12 14.24 2.83
C GLN A 305 11.93 14.88 1.72
N CYS A 306 12.66 15.96 2.02
CA CYS A 306 13.53 16.63 1.05
C CYS A 306 14.98 16.60 1.56
N ILE A 307 15.86 15.85 0.89
CA ILE A 307 17.26 15.68 1.28
C ILE A 307 18.13 16.71 0.54
N ASN A 308 18.87 17.51 1.31
CA ASN A 308 19.74 18.61 0.85
C ASN A 308 19.07 19.60 -0.13
N SER A 309 17.75 19.71 -0.10
CA SER A 309 16.94 20.45 -1.09
C SER A 309 17.23 20.04 -2.55
N LYS A 310 17.56 18.76 -2.76
CA LYS A 310 17.88 18.17 -4.08
C LYS A 310 17.11 16.89 -4.39
N VAL A 311 16.91 16.01 -3.41
CA VAL A 311 16.22 14.73 -3.61
C VAL A 311 14.93 14.74 -2.82
N LEU A 312 13.80 14.65 -3.53
CA LEU A 312 12.48 14.56 -2.90
C LEU A 312 12.07 13.09 -2.79
N VAL A 313 11.68 12.67 -1.59
CA VAL A 313 11.27 11.30 -1.28
C VAL A 313 9.79 11.33 -0.87
N MET A 314 8.96 10.51 -1.51
CA MET A 314 7.57 10.30 -1.14
C MET A 314 7.13 8.89 -1.53
N HIS A 315 6.15 8.29 -0.85
CA HIS A 315 5.77 6.90 -1.16
C HIS A 315 5.22 6.73 -2.59
N GLY A 316 4.19 7.50 -2.95
CA GLY A 316 3.47 7.36 -4.23
C GLY A 316 4.20 7.99 -5.43
N GLY A 317 4.14 9.31 -5.55
CA GLY A 317 4.65 10.05 -6.71
C GLY A 317 4.23 11.51 -6.75
N LEU A 318 4.15 12.10 -7.96
CA LEU A 318 3.92 13.54 -8.19
C LEU A 318 2.43 13.94 -8.11
N PHE A 319 1.96 14.86 -8.96
CA PHE A 319 0.64 15.52 -8.82
C PHE A 319 -0.18 15.54 -10.10
N SER A 320 -1.51 15.57 -9.97
CA SER A 320 -2.45 15.57 -11.10
C SER A 320 -2.53 16.92 -11.83
N GLU A 321 -1.99 17.95 -11.21
CA GLU A 321 -1.93 19.33 -11.68
C GLU A 321 -0.45 19.73 -11.88
N ASP A 322 -0.17 20.60 -12.85
CA ASP A 322 1.14 21.26 -12.98
C ASP A 322 1.19 22.51 -12.07
N GLY A 323 2.37 23.12 -11.92
CA GLY A 323 2.55 24.33 -11.09
C GLY A 323 2.67 24.08 -9.59
N ILE A 324 2.53 22.83 -9.13
CA ILE A 324 2.65 22.46 -7.72
C ILE A 324 4.10 22.64 -7.23
N SER A 325 4.27 23.44 -6.17
CA SER A 325 5.54 23.59 -5.46
C SER A 325 5.62 22.61 -4.28
N VAL A 326 6.84 22.21 -3.87
CA VAL A 326 7.07 21.46 -2.62
C VAL A 326 6.46 22.13 -1.38
N LEU A 327 6.23 23.44 -1.40
CA LEU A 327 5.51 24.16 -0.34
C LEU A 327 4.06 23.70 -0.12
N ILE A 328 3.48 22.91 -1.04
CA ILE A 328 2.20 22.24 -0.79
C ILE A 328 2.28 21.35 0.46
N TYR A 329 3.46 20.78 0.76
CA TYR A 329 3.70 19.91 1.93
C TYR A 329 3.83 20.70 3.24
N SER A 330 3.79 22.04 3.20
CA SER A 330 3.65 22.89 4.40
C SER A 330 2.21 22.96 4.91
N CYS A 331 1.22 22.44 4.18
CA CYS A 331 -0.17 22.41 4.61
C CYS A 331 -0.44 21.23 5.56
N LYS A 332 -0.87 21.51 6.80
CA LYS A 332 -1.15 20.49 7.84
C LYS A 332 -2.34 19.56 7.56
N SER A 333 -3.10 19.77 6.48
CA SER A 333 -4.33 19.00 6.22
C SER A 333 -4.09 17.86 5.22
N LEU A 334 -3.84 16.63 5.74
CA LEU A 334 -3.77 15.41 4.92
C LEU A 334 -5.02 15.18 4.05
N LYS A 335 -6.19 15.71 4.43
CA LYS A 335 -7.44 15.59 3.67
C LYS A 335 -7.39 16.28 2.30
N LEU A 336 -6.59 17.33 2.14
CA LEU A 336 -6.36 17.96 0.83
C LEU A 336 -5.36 17.18 -0.05
N TYR A 337 -4.56 16.31 0.56
CA TYR A 337 -3.43 15.66 -0.08
C TYR A 337 -3.80 14.42 -0.90
N PHE A 338 -4.54 13.50 -0.29
CA PHE A 338 -5.00 12.28 -0.96
C PHE A 338 -5.90 12.55 -2.17
N GLY A 339 -6.45 13.77 -2.30
CA GLY A 339 -7.24 14.19 -3.45
C GLY A 339 -6.44 14.67 -4.68
N LYS A 340 -5.12 14.94 -4.56
CA LYS A 340 -4.31 15.59 -5.62
C LYS A 340 -3.02 14.87 -6.03
N ASN A 341 -2.55 13.90 -5.27
CA ASN A 341 -1.34 13.13 -5.62
C ASN A 341 -1.57 12.24 -6.86
N CYS A 342 -0.49 11.92 -7.58
CA CYS A 342 -0.36 10.92 -8.64
C CYS A 342 0.53 9.78 -8.16
N LEU A 343 -0.07 8.65 -7.80
CA LEU A 343 0.58 7.55 -7.09
C LEU A 343 1.49 6.68 -7.98
N ILE A 344 1.43 6.82 -9.31
CA ILE A 344 1.99 5.84 -10.25
C ILE A 344 2.85 6.52 -11.32
N CYS A 345 4.06 6.01 -11.53
CA CYS A 345 4.96 6.46 -12.60
C CYS A 345 4.64 5.70 -13.90
N PHE A 346 4.74 6.34 -15.08
CA PHE A 346 4.56 5.65 -16.36
C PHE A 346 5.41 6.23 -17.49
N SER A 347 5.82 5.39 -18.45
CA SER A 347 6.84 5.72 -19.45
C SER A 347 6.44 6.73 -20.53
N GLN A 348 5.15 7.00 -20.72
CA GLN A 348 4.65 7.95 -21.72
C GLN A 348 4.49 9.36 -21.13
N ASN A 349 4.72 10.39 -21.95
CA ASN A 349 4.52 11.78 -21.56
C ASN A 349 3.05 12.10 -21.24
N GLY A 350 2.85 13.11 -20.39
CA GLY A 350 1.55 13.61 -19.96
C GLY A 350 1.06 12.96 -18.66
N ARG A 351 -0.25 12.87 -18.53
CA ARG A 351 -0.94 12.20 -17.42
C ARG A 351 -2.03 11.28 -17.94
N SER A 352 -2.23 10.15 -17.27
CA SER A 352 -3.28 9.19 -17.59
C SER A 352 -4.06 8.80 -16.33
N ILE A 353 -5.24 8.20 -16.52
CA ILE A 353 -6.03 7.65 -15.42
C ILE A 353 -5.22 6.49 -14.79
N SER A 354 -5.05 6.54 -13.47
CA SER A 354 -4.35 5.51 -12.71
C SER A 354 -4.93 4.12 -12.92
N LYS A 355 -4.06 3.15 -13.20
CA LYS A 355 -4.41 1.71 -13.22
C LYS A 355 -5.08 1.24 -11.92
N ARG A 356 -4.73 1.83 -10.78
CA ARG A 356 -5.33 1.55 -9.46
C ARG A 356 -6.69 2.23 -9.23
N GLY A 357 -7.19 3.08 -10.13
CA GLY A 357 -8.56 3.65 -10.07
C GLY A 357 -8.79 4.77 -9.04
N VAL A 358 -7.71 5.19 -8.40
CA VAL A 358 -7.57 6.37 -7.56
C VAL A 358 -6.36 7.12 -8.12
N SER A 359 -6.39 8.46 -8.10
CA SER A 359 -5.22 9.27 -8.48
C SER A 359 -4.85 9.14 -9.99
N CYS A 360 -3.68 9.58 -10.45
CA CYS A 360 -3.22 9.54 -11.84
C CYS A 360 -1.87 8.83 -12.03
N GLN A 361 -1.53 8.50 -13.28
CA GLN A 361 -0.14 8.21 -13.66
C GLN A 361 0.52 9.46 -14.26
N PHE A 362 1.82 9.64 -14.04
CA PHE A 362 2.58 10.79 -14.53
C PHE A 362 3.80 10.38 -15.38
N GLY A 363 4.06 11.14 -16.44
CA GLY A 363 5.13 10.90 -17.40
C GLY A 363 6.49 11.53 -17.08
N PRO A 364 7.49 11.30 -17.96
CA PRO A 364 8.81 11.91 -17.87
C PRO A 364 8.78 13.44 -17.90
N ASP A 365 7.93 14.03 -18.74
CA ASP A 365 7.74 15.48 -18.88
C ASP A 365 7.18 16.14 -17.61
N VAL A 366 6.20 15.50 -16.95
CA VAL A 366 5.64 15.95 -15.66
C VAL A 366 6.74 15.96 -14.59
N THR A 367 7.56 14.90 -14.59
CA THR A 367 8.68 14.75 -13.65
C THR A 367 9.72 15.83 -13.89
N GLN A 368 10.09 16.06 -15.15
CA GLN A 368 11.04 17.09 -15.53
C GLN A 368 10.56 18.49 -15.12
N ARG A 369 9.32 18.89 -15.48
CA ARG A 369 8.77 20.20 -15.12
C ARG A 369 8.74 20.41 -13.60
N PHE A 370 8.30 19.41 -12.84
CA PHE A 370 8.23 19.51 -11.38
C PHE A 370 9.61 19.69 -10.74
N LEU A 371 10.61 18.93 -11.19
CA LEU A 371 11.98 19.02 -10.68
C LEU A 371 12.62 20.37 -11.02
N GLU A 372 12.46 20.83 -12.26
CA GLU A 372 12.97 22.14 -12.72
C GLU A 372 12.34 23.30 -11.94
N GLN A 373 11.00 23.29 -11.77
CA GLN A 373 10.29 24.30 -10.98
C GLN A 373 10.78 24.37 -9.52
N ASN A 374 11.08 23.21 -8.92
CA ASN A 374 11.46 23.11 -7.50
C ASN A 374 12.98 23.01 -7.27
N LYS A 375 13.82 23.14 -8.31
CA LYS A 375 15.30 23.08 -8.26
C LYS A 375 15.87 21.76 -7.69
N LEU A 376 15.13 20.68 -7.89
CA LEU A 376 15.45 19.31 -7.48
C LEU A 376 16.22 18.56 -8.59
N GLN A 377 16.93 17.49 -8.23
CA GLN A 377 17.68 16.63 -9.16
C GLN A 377 16.83 15.46 -9.66
N TYR A 378 16.20 14.72 -8.74
CA TYR A 378 15.35 13.56 -9.02
C TYR A 378 14.41 13.29 -7.83
N ILE A 379 13.43 12.38 -8.02
CA ILE A 379 12.58 11.86 -6.96
C ILE A 379 12.87 10.39 -6.65
N VAL A 380 12.72 10.01 -5.38
CA VAL A 380 12.68 8.61 -4.93
C VAL A 380 11.27 8.30 -4.44
N ARG A 381 10.71 7.18 -4.89
CA ARG A 381 9.39 6.69 -4.51
C ARG A 381 9.36 5.17 -4.38
N SER A 382 8.24 4.61 -3.95
CA SER A 382 8.10 3.19 -3.64
C SER A 382 6.82 2.63 -4.30
N HIS A 383 5.83 2.12 -3.56
CA HIS A 383 4.44 1.88 -3.99
C HIS A 383 4.20 0.80 -5.08
N GLU A 384 5.24 0.37 -5.78
CA GLU A 384 5.16 -0.63 -6.85
C GLU A 384 6.30 -1.63 -6.73
N VAL A 385 5.94 -2.89 -6.55
CA VAL A 385 6.87 -4.03 -6.60
C VAL A 385 7.70 -4.01 -7.89
N LYS A 386 9.00 -4.27 -7.75
CA LYS A 386 9.94 -4.41 -8.87
C LYS A 386 10.69 -5.71 -8.72
N ALA A 387 10.86 -6.46 -9.81
CA ALA A 387 11.54 -7.77 -9.81
C ALA A 387 12.95 -7.68 -9.19
N GLU A 388 13.66 -6.60 -9.47
CA GLU A 388 15.01 -6.32 -8.97
C GLU A 388 15.05 -5.47 -7.68
N GLY A 389 13.91 -5.27 -7.01
CA GLY A 389 13.78 -4.43 -5.81
C GLY A 389 13.86 -2.92 -6.06
N TYR A 390 14.32 -2.49 -7.24
CA TYR A 390 14.32 -1.09 -7.66
C TYR A 390 14.12 -0.96 -9.18
N GLU A 391 13.82 0.27 -9.63
CA GLU A 391 13.78 0.63 -11.05
C GLU A 391 14.09 2.12 -11.21
N VAL A 392 14.85 2.47 -12.26
CA VAL A 392 15.19 3.86 -12.60
C VAL A 392 14.49 4.23 -13.91
N THR A 393 13.59 5.21 -13.85
CA THR A 393 12.77 5.66 -14.98
C THR A 393 12.98 7.15 -15.26
N HIS A 394 12.28 7.67 -16.27
CA HIS A 394 12.25 9.10 -16.61
C HIS A 394 13.66 9.70 -16.81
N SER A 395 14.54 8.97 -17.51
CA SER A 395 15.93 9.37 -17.76
C SER A 395 16.74 9.66 -16.48
N GLY A 396 16.54 8.85 -15.44
CA GLY A 396 17.23 8.99 -14.15
C GLY A 396 16.52 9.90 -13.15
N LYS A 397 15.40 10.52 -13.52
CA LYS A 397 14.71 11.54 -12.71
C LYS A 397 13.64 10.97 -11.76
N CYS A 398 13.22 9.71 -11.93
CA CYS A 398 12.28 9.03 -11.06
C CYS A 398 12.84 7.64 -10.70
N ILE A 399 12.93 7.34 -9.41
CA ILE A 399 13.49 6.09 -8.90
C ILE A 399 12.41 5.40 -8.07
N THR A 400 12.11 4.14 -8.37
CA THR A 400 11.32 3.26 -7.51
C THR A 400 12.25 2.39 -6.67
N VAL A 401 12.02 2.30 -5.35
CA VAL A 401 12.67 1.36 -4.43
C VAL A 401 11.61 0.59 -3.64
N PHE A 402 11.83 -0.71 -3.45
CA PHE A 402 10.87 -1.62 -2.83
C PHE A 402 11.62 -2.63 -1.96
N SER A 403 11.25 -2.73 -0.68
CA SER A 403 12.06 -3.42 0.35
C SER A 403 11.38 -4.67 0.93
N ALA A 404 10.35 -5.19 0.26
CA ALA A 404 9.69 -6.46 0.58
C ALA A 404 10.08 -7.54 -0.45
N PRO A 405 11.16 -8.32 -0.24
CA PRO A 405 11.58 -9.38 -1.16
C PRO A 405 10.58 -10.55 -1.16
N ASN A 406 10.43 -11.29 -2.26
CA ASN A 406 9.44 -12.35 -2.43
C ASN A 406 8.03 -11.96 -1.93
N TYR A 407 7.55 -10.81 -2.39
CA TYR A 407 6.35 -10.16 -1.85
C TYR A 407 5.15 -11.12 -1.77
N CYS A 408 4.52 -11.15 -0.59
CA CYS A 408 3.39 -12.04 -0.27
C CYS A 408 3.65 -13.53 -0.51
N ASP A 409 4.90 -13.96 -0.32
CA ASP A 409 5.42 -15.33 -0.48
C ASP A 409 5.22 -15.91 -1.89
N GLN A 410 4.98 -15.05 -2.88
CA GLN A 410 4.52 -15.45 -4.23
C GLN A 410 5.23 -14.73 -5.38
N MET A 411 5.67 -13.48 -5.19
CA MET A 411 6.15 -12.67 -6.31
C MET A 411 7.61 -12.96 -6.72
N GLY A 412 8.41 -13.62 -5.89
CA GLY A 412 9.80 -14.00 -6.20
C GLY A 412 10.78 -12.84 -6.43
N ASN A 413 10.36 -11.59 -6.22
CA ASN A 413 11.18 -10.39 -6.43
C ASN A 413 12.32 -10.27 -5.41
N LYS A 414 13.38 -9.55 -5.77
CA LYS A 414 14.36 -9.02 -4.80
C LYS A 414 13.77 -7.85 -4.03
N GLY A 415 14.35 -7.56 -2.87
CA GLY A 415 14.21 -6.28 -2.18
C GLY A 415 15.41 -5.41 -2.49
N ALA A 416 15.28 -4.09 -2.35
CA ALA A 416 16.43 -3.18 -2.38
C ALA A 416 16.29 -2.06 -1.34
N TYR A 417 17.43 -1.46 -1.00
CA TYR A 417 17.53 -0.17 -0.33
C TYR A 417 18.58 0.71 -1.03
N ILE A 418 18.45 2.03 -0.88
CA ILE A 418 19.34 3.02 -1.49
C ILE A 418 20.26 3.60 -0.41
N HIS A 419 21.52 3.83 -0.75
CA HIS A 419 22.40 4.75 -0.03
C HIS A 419 22.51 6.07 -0.77
N LEU A 420 22.33 7.16 -0.03
CA LEU A 420 22.71 8.51 -0.46
C LEU A 420 23.80 9.04 0.47
N ARG A 421 24.78 9.74 -0.10
CA ARG A 421 25.88 10.40 0.63
C ARG A 421 25.78 11.90 0.41
N GLY A 422 26.03 12.70 1.44
CA GLY A 422 25.89 14.15 1.33
C GLY A 422 26.83 14.80 0.30
N SER A 423 27.93 14.13 -0.05
CA SER A 423 28.94 14.58 -1.03
C SER A 423 28.44 14.67 -2.48
N ASP A 424 27.58 13.75 -2.92
CA ASP A 424 27.14 13.66 -4.33
C ASP A 424 25.64 13.38 -4.52
N LEU A 425 24.94 12.91 -3.47
CA LEU A 425 23.55 12.46 -3.49
C LEU A 425 23.25 11.45 -4.61
N LYS A 426 24.25 10.68 -5.04
CA LYS A 426 24.06 9.65 -6.06
C LYS A 426 23.41 8.42 -5.44
N PRO A 427 22.36 7.84 -6.05
CA PRO A 427 21.73 6.62 -5.55
C PRO A 427 22.65 5.41 -5.75
N GLU A 428 23.13 4.85 -4.64
CA GLU A 428 23.85 3.57 -4.57
C GLU A 428 22.83 2.48 -4.18
N PHE A 429 22.52 1.55 -5.09
CA PHE A 429 21.49 0.52 -4.89
C PHE A 429 22.07 -0.76 -4.29
N HIS A 430 21.47 -1.25 -3.22
CA HIS A 430 21.84 -2.52 -2.59
C HIS A 430 20.65 -3.48 -2.66
N GLN A 431 20.80 -4.61 -3.35
CA GLN A 431 19.78 -5.64 -3.47
C GLN A 431 19.93 -6.70 -2.38
N PHE A 432 18.81 -7.28 -1.95
CA PHE A 432 18.77 -8.43 -1.04
C PHE A 432 17.63 -9.38 -1.42
N THR A 433 17.65 -10.59 -0.85
CA THR A 433 16.65 -11.64 -1.08
C THR A 433 15.90 -11.96 0.21
N ALA A 434 14.78 -12.66 0.09
CA ALA A 434 13.91 -12.97 1.22
C ALA A 434 14.54 -14.00 2.16
N VAL A 435 14.32 -13.84 3.46
CA VAL A 435 14.75 -14.80 4.49
C VAL A 435 13.58 -15.67 4.99
N PRO A 436 13.85 -16.87 5.52
CA PRO A 436 12.81 -17.70 6.14
C PRO A 436 12.09 -16.99 7.29
N HIS A 437 10.77 -17.14 7.34
CA HIS A 437 9.92 -16.68 8.42
C HIS A 437 9.01 -17.83 8.93
N PRO A 438 8.40 -17.71 10.12
CA PRO A 438 7.45 -18.69 10.62
C PRO A 438 6.22 -18.84 9.71
N ASN A 439 5.56 -20.00 9.81
CA ASN A 439 4.41 -20.40 8.99
C ASN A 439 3.12 -19.66 9.36
N VAL A 440 3.10 -18.35 9.13
CA VAL A 440 1.91 -17.49 9.17
C VAL A 440 1.69 -16.96 7.77
N LYS A 441 0.59 -17.34 7.14
CA LYS A 441 0.30 -16.93 5.76
C LYS A 441 0.12 -15.41 5.65
N PRO A 442 0.54 -14.79 4.53
CA PRO A 442 0.17 -13.42 4.20
C PRO A 442 -1.34 -13.24 4.29
N MET A 443 -1.78 -12.05 4.72
CA MET A 443 -3.20 -11.72 4.85
C MET A 443 -3.99 -12.59 5.86
N ALA A 444 -3.35 -13.35 6.77
CA ALA A 444 -4.04 -14.21 7.74
C ALA A 444 -5.07 -13.49 8.64
N TYR A 445 -4.88 -12.19 8.87
CA TYR A 445 -5.79 -11.33 9.65
C TYR A 445 -6.66 -10.39 8.78
N ALA A 446 -6.52 -10.47 7.45
CA ALA A 446 -7.30 -9.68 6.50
C ALA A 446 -8.76 -10.12 6.44
N ASN A 447 -9.59 -9.30 5.79
CA ASN A 447 -10.98 -9.66 5.57
C ASN A 447 -11.07 -10.94 4.72
N SER A 448 -11.95 -11.88 5.10
CA SER A 448 -12.12 -13.18 4.43
C SER A 448 -12.40 -13.05 2.92
N LEU A 449 -13.02 -11.95 2.48
CA LEU A 449 -13.28 -11.70 1.06
C LEU A 449 -12.00 -11.50 0.24
N LEU A 450 -10.94 -10.94 0.84
CA LEU A 450 -9.65 -10.69 0.20
C LEU A 450 -8.72 -11.90 0.28
N GLN A 451 -8.78 -12.67 1.38
CA GLN A 451 -8.10 -13.97 1.48
C GLN A 451 -8.49 -14.90 0.32
N LEU A 452 -9.78 -14.96 -0.01
CA LEU A 452 -10.33 -15.71 -1.15
C LEU A 452 -10.08 -15.03 -2.51
N GLY A 453 -9.67 -13.76 -2.52
CA GLY A 453 -9.45 -12.95 -3.72
C GLY A 453 -7.99 -12.87 -4.18
N MET A 454 -7.04 -13.38 -3.40
CA MET A 454 -5.61 -13.42 -3.72
C MET A 454 -5.01 -14.84 -3.75
N MET A 455 -5.73 -15.86 -3.28
CA MET A 455 -5.51 -17.27 -3.66
C MET A 455 -6.04 -17.57 -5.06
#